data_AF-A0A914PFB1-F1
#
_entry.id   AF-A0A914PFB1-F1
#
_cell.length_a   1.000
_cell.length_b   1.000
_cell.length_c   1.000
_cell.angle_alpha   90.00
_cell.angle_beta   90.00
_cell.angle_gamma   90.00
#
_symmetry.space_group_name_H-M   'P 1'
#
loop_
_entity.id
_entity.type
_entity.pdbx_description
1 polymer ?
#
loop_
_entity_poly.entity_id
_entity_poly.type
_entity_poly.pdbx_seq_one_letter_code
_entity_poly.pdbx_strand_id
1 'polypeptide(L)'
;MFLASFGAAVVLGIMAFYIDCTKEFEAIILLALYGIFVGSAIPGFTTSQLSIAPMYAGMISSFAMVSGTLGNLLAPGIVGFFVDKGSQSEWGMVFGFIAFANVIGGTVFFFFGSAEIQSWAQPKTPPSSDASLHKTYLKYCNEKIEDNNIHNIEDNNDTCKNNNVNNKLEKY
;
A
#
# COMPACT_ATOMS: atom_id res chain seq x y z
N MET A 1 -7.04 -5.12 -4.98
CA MET A 1 -6.74 -4.15 -6.05
C MET A 1 -7.47 -4.49 -7.34
N PHE A 2 -7.24 -5.66 -7.96
CA PHE A 2 -8.00 -6.12 -9.15
C PHE A 2 -9.52 -5.92 -9.03
N LEU A 3 -10.14 -6.50 -7.99
CA LEU A 3 -11.60 -6.43 -7.82
C LEU A 3 -12.13 -5.00 -7.67
N ALA A 4 -11.33 -4.13 -7.04
CA ALA A 4 -11.65 -2.73 -6.88
C ALA A 4 -11.59 -1.97 -8.22
N SER A 5 -10.58 -2.23 -9.05
CA SER A 5 -10.44 -1.58 -10.37
C SER A 5 -11.55 -2.00 -11.33
N PHE A 6 -11.88 -3.30 -11.39
CA PHE A 6 -13.00 -3.78 -12.21
C PHE A 6 -14.35 -3.31 -11.68
N GLY A 7 -14.56 -3.30 -10.35
CA GLY A 7 -15.77 -2.75 -9.74
C GLY A 7 -15.96 -1.26 -10.05
N ALA A 8 -14.90 -0.46 -9.90
CA ALA A 8 -14.91 0.96 -10.24
C ALA A 8 -15.19 1.20 -11.73
N ALA A 9 -14.60 0.40 -12.62
CA ALA A 9 -14.83 0.50 -14.06
C ALA A 9 -16.29 0.17 -14.45
N VAL A 10 -16.88 -0.87 -13.85
CA VAL A 10 -18.27 -1.24 -14.10
C VAL A 10 -19.22 -0.14 -13.61
N VAL A 11 -18.99 0.40 -12.41
CA VAL A 11 -19.81 1.48 -11.85
C VAL A 11 -19.74 2.73 -12.73
N LEU A 12 -18.54 3.14 -13.16
CA LEU A 12 -18.37 4.29 -14.06
C LEU A 12 -18.90 4.03 -15.48
N GLY A 13 -18.82 2.79 -15.98
CA GLY A 13 -19.44 2.41 -17.24
C GLY A 13 -20.95 2.55 -17.19
N ILE A 14 -21.60 2.06 -16.13
CA ILE A 14 -23.04 2.26 -15.90
C ILE A 14 -23.35 3.76 -15.78
N MET A 15 -22.50 4.52 -15.07
CA MET A 15 -22.60 5.97 -14.94
C MET A 15 -22.63 6.68 -16.30
N ALA A 16 -21.78 6.26 -17.25
CA ALA A 16 -21.65 6.86 -18.57
C ALA A 16 -22.87 6.66 -19.49
N PHE A 17 -23.59 5.52 -19.36
CA PHE A 17 -24.71 5.19 -20.25
C PHE A 17 -26.09 5.45 -19.65
N TYR A 18 -26.22 5.51 -18.32
CA TYR A 18 -27.54 5.47 -17.66
C TYR A 18 -27.92 6.76 -16.92
N ILE A 19 -26.98 7.68 -16.70
CA ILE A 19 -27.25 8.90 -15.94
C ILE A 19 -27.71 10.02 -16.87
N ASP A 20 -28.96 10.40 -16.67
CA ASP A 20 -29.57 11.61 -17.18
C ASP A 20 -29.67 12.67 -16.06
N CYS A 21 -29.79 13.95 -16.45
CA CYS A 21 -30.01 15.06 -15.51
C CYS A 21 -31.28 14.93 -14.65
N THR A 22 -32.17 13.98 -14.96
CA THR A 22 -33.40 13.69 -14.21
C THR A 22 -33.22 12.66 -13.09
N LYS A 23 -32.09 11.94 -13.05
CA LYS A 23 -31.83 10.85 -12.08
C LYS A 23 -30.68 11.16 -11.13
N GLU A 24 -30.72 12.34 -10.53
CA GLU A 24 -29.67 12.83 -9.61
C GLU A 24 -29.40 11.92 -8.41
N PHE A 25 -30.43 11.29 -7.82
CA PHE A 25 -30.26 10.38 -6.69
C PHE A 25 -29.50 9.10 -7.05
N GLU A 26 -29.78 8.51 -8.21
CA GLU A 26 -29.05 7.33 -8.70
C GLU A 26 -27.58 7.67 -8.97
N ALA A 27 -27.32 8.86 -9.51
CA ALA A 27 -25.96 9.35 -9.77
C ALA A 27 -25.12 9.44 -8.50
N ILE A 28 -25.70 9.96 -7.41
CA ILE A 28 -25.02 10.10 -6.12
C ILE A 28 -24.71 8.71 -5.53
N ILE A 29 -25.66 7.78 -5.61
CA ILE A 29 -25.46 6.40 -5.10
C ILE A 29 -24.34 5.70 -5.88
N LEU A 30 -24.34 5.81 -7.21
CA LEU A 30 -23.29 5.23 -8.05
C LEU A 30 -21.93 5.86 -7.76
N LEU A 31 -21.86 7.18 -7.57
CA LEU A 31 -20.62 7.87 -7.21
C LEU A 31 -20.10 7.46 -5.83
N ALA A 32 -21.00 7.24 -4.87
CA ALA A 32 -20.66 6.74 -3.54
C ALA A 32 -20.11 5.31 -3.62
N LEU A 33 -20.74 4.44 -4.42
CA LEU A 33 -20.25 3.07 -4.67
C LEU A 33 -18.86 3.08 -5.32
N TYR A 34 -18.65 3.95 -6.31
CA TYR A 34 -17.32 4.17 -6.90
C TYR A 34 -16.30 4.55 -5.83
N GLY A 35 -16.63 5.50 -4.95
CA GLY A 35 -15.77 5.91 -3.83
C GLY A 35 -15.41 4.75 -2.89
N ILE A 36 -16.35 3.84 -2.61
CA ILE A 36 -16.11 2.64 -1.79
C ILE A 36 -15.10 1.72 -2.49
N PHE A 37 -15.27 1.45 -3.79
CA PHE A 37 -14.33 0.62 -4.53
C PHE A 37 -12.93 1.22 -4.54
N VAL A 38 -12.79 2.52 -4.83
CA VAL A 38 -11.49 3.20 -4.82
C VAL A 38 -10.87 3.20 -3.41
N GLY A 39 -11.65 3.50 -2.38
CA GLY A 39 -11.20 3.50 -0.99
C GLY A 39 -10.71 2.12 -0.51
N SER A 40 -11.37 1.04 -0.97
CA SER A 40 -10.96 -0.34 -0.65
C SER A 40 -9.63 -0.75 -1.29
N ALA A 41 -9.18 -0.05 -2.34
CA ALA A 41 -7.94 -0.38 -3.04
C ALA A 41 -6.68 0.08 -2.28
N ILE A 42 -6.77 1.21 -1.57
CA ILE A 42 -5.65 1.83 -0.84
C ILE A 42 -5.03 0.89 0.20
N PRO A 43 -5.79 0.29 1.14
CA PRO A 43 -5.20 -0.59 2.14
C PRO A 43 -4.57 -1.84 1.51
N GLY A 44 -5.18 -2.38 0.45
CA GLY A 44 -4.64 -3.55 -0.25
C GLY A 44 -3.32 -3.26 -0.97
N PHE A 45 -3.15 -2.06 -1.53
CA PHE A 45 -1.90 -1.63 -2.14
C PHE A 45 -0.80 -1.45 -1.09
N THR A 46 -1.08 -0.69 -0.03
CA THR A 46 -0.11 -0.36 1.02
C THR A 46 0.39 -1.61 1.76
N THR A 47 -0.48 -2.57 2.07
CA THR A 47 -0.06 -3.83 2.72
C THR A 47 0.77 -4.69 1.78
N SER A 48 0.38 -4.79 0.50
CA SER A 48 1.10 -5.60 -0.49
C SER A 48 2.54 -5.10 -0.71
N GLN A 49 2.75 -3.78 -0.75
CA GLN A 49 4.10 -3.21 -0.87
C GLN A 49 4.98 -3.53 0.33
N LEU A 50 4.41 -3.49 1.53
CA LEU A 50 5.12 -3.78 2.77
C LEU A 50 5.50 -5.27 2.87
N SER A 51 4.64 -6.15 2.36
CA SER A 51 4.89 -7.59 2.29
C SER A 51 5.96 -7.96 1.25
N ILE A 52 6.00 -7.28 0.09
CA ILE A 52 6.93 -7.62 -1.00
C ILE A 52 8.36 -7.12 -0.73
N ALA A 53 8.53 -5.89 -0.23
CA ALA A 53 9.85 -5.30 -0.05
C ALA A 53 9.84 -4.17 1.01
N PRO A 54 9.92 -4.47 2.31
CA PRO A 54 9.80 -3.47 3.37
C PRO A 54 10.89 -2.38 3.29
N MET A 55 12.10 -2.71 2.83
CA MET A 55 13.18 -1.73 2.65
C MET A 55 13.03 -0.83 1.41
N TYR A 56 12.34 -1.29 0.36
CA TYR A 56 12.17 -0.55 -0.89
C TYR A 56 10.79 0.09 -1.04
N ALA A 57 9.86 -0.23 -0.13
CA ALA A 57 8.49 0.29 -0.13
C ALA A 57 8.45 1.83 -0.16
N GLY A 58 9.32 2.51 0.60
CA GLY A 58 9.36 3.97 0.63
C GLY A 58 9.64 4.59 -0.75
N MET A 59 10.66 4.10 -1.45
CA MET A 59 11.03 4.62 -2.79
C MET A 59 9.93 4.35 -3.81
N ILE A 60 9.40 3.11 -3.84
CA ILE A 60 8.33 2.71 -4.77
C ILE A 60 7.06 3.55 -4.52
N SER A 61 6.70 3.78 -3.27
CA SER A 61 5.54 4.61 -2.91
C SER A 61 5.75 6.07 -3.27
N SER A 62 6.97 6.63 -3.12
CA SER A 62 7.27 7.98 -3.60
C SER A 62 7.09 8.10 -5.11
N PHE A 63 7.59 7.13 -5.90
CA PHE A 63 7.38 7.12 -7.35
C PHE A 63 5.91 7.02 -7.72
N ALA A 64 5.16 6.13 -7.07
CA ALA A 64 3.72 6.00 -7.28
C ALA A 64 2.99 7.31 -6.97
N MET A 65 3.36 7.98 -5.88
CA MET A 65 2.74 9.25 -5.48
C MET A 65 3.05 10.37 -6.48
N VAL A 66 4.28 10.49 -6.97
CA VAL A 66 4.63 11.45 -8.04
C VAL A 66 3.80 11.21 -9.30
N SER A 67 3.66 9.94 -9.72
CA SER A 67 2.82 9.61 -10.88
C SER A 67 1.34 9.96 -10.65
N GLY A 68 0.83 9.74 -9.43
CA GLY A 68 -0.52 10.13 -9.04
C GLY A 68 -0.72 11.65 -9.05
N THR A 69 0.24 12.41 -8.53
CA THR A 69 0.21 13.88 -8.55
C THR A 69 0.24 14.42 -9.97
N LEU A 70 1.04 13.84 -10.86
CA LEU A 70 1.06 14.21 -12.29
C LEU A 70 -0.30 13.93 -12.95
N GLY A 71 -0.92 12.77 -12.66
CA GLY A 71 -2.27 12.46 -13.13
C GLY A 71 -3.29 13.49 -12.66
N ASN A 72 -3.24 13.86 -11.38
CA ASN A 72 -4.14 14.88 -10.81
C ASN A 72 -3.93 16.27 -11.42
N LEU A 73 -2.68 16.62 -11.75
CA LEU A 73 -2.37 17.87 -12.44
C LEU A 73 -2.93 17.90 -13.86
N LEU A 74 -2.86 16.77 -14.58
CA LEU A 74 -3.36 16.64 -15.95
C LEU A 74 -4.88 16.48 -16.03
N ALA A 75 -5.52 15.98 -14.97
CA ALA A 75 -6.96 15.72 -14.94
C ALA A 75 -7.84 16.89 -15.42
N PRO A 76 -7.72 18.13 -14.91
CA PRO A 76 -8.54 19.24 -15.40
C PRO A 76 -8.25 19.61 -16.86
N GLY A 77 -7.02 19.45 -17.33
CA GLY A 77 -6.66 19.68 -18.73
C GLY A 77 -7.31 18.67 -19.68
N ILE A 78 -7.35 17.40 -19.28
CA ILE A 78 -8.03 16.35 -20.04
C ILE A 78 -9.54 16.58 -20.03
N VAL A 79 -10.13 16.87 -18.87
CA VAL A 79 -11.58 17.15 -18.76
C VAL A 79 -11.96 18.37 -19.61
N GLY A 80 -11.17 19.44 -19.60
CA GLY A 80 -11.39 20.62 -20.43
C GLY A 80 -11.27 20.37 -21.93
N PHE A 81 -10.55 19.32 -22.36
CA PHE A 81 -10.51 18.90 -23.76
C PHE A 81 -11.78 18.15 -24.18
N PHE A 82 -12.36 17.36 -23.27
CA PHE A 82 -13.56 16.57 -23.56
C PHE A 82 -14.87 17.35 -23.34
N VAL A 83 -14.87 18.34 -22.45
CA VAL A 83 -16.07 19.07 -22.04
C VAL A 83 -15.98 20.52 -22.50
N ASP A 84 -16.66 20.82 -23.62
CA ASP A 84 -16.68 22.17 -24.20
C ASP A 84 -17.96 22.92 -23.79
N LYS A 85 -19.11 22.23 -23.81
CA LYS A 85 -20.42 22.83 -23.45
C LYS A 85 -21.00 22.31 -22.13
N GLY A 86 -20.39 21.31 -21.51
CA GLY A 86 -20.91 20.70 -20.28
C GLY A 86 -22.12 19.80 -20.51
N SER A 87 -22.34 19.35 -21.73
CA SER A 87 -23.47 18.48 -22.06
C SER A 87 -23.30 17.08 -21.45
N GLN A 88 -24.42 16.41 -21.20
CA GLN A 88 -24.42 15.06 -20.63
C GLN A 88 -23.61 14.06 -21.46
N SER A 89 -23.66 14.17 -22.80
CA SER A 89 -22.91 13.28 -23.69
C SER A 89 -21.39 13.47 -23.57
N GLU A 90 -20.92 14.69 -23.33
CA GLU A 90 -19.50 14.99 -23.11
C GLU A 90 -19.01 14.36 -21.80
N TRP A 91 -19.79 14.51 -20.72
CA TRP A 91 -19.49 13.88 -19.43
C TRP A 91 -19.54 12.35 -19.49
N GLY A 92 -20.47 11.77 -20.26
CA GLY A 92 -20.50 10.33 -20.53
C GLY A 92 -19.21 9.82 -21.17
N MET A 93 -18.63 10.59 -22.11
CA MET A 93 -17.32 10.26 -22.70
C MET A 93 -16.19 10.33 -21.68
N VAL A 94 -16.20 11.33 -20.78
CA VAL A 94 -15.21 11.44 -19.69
C VAL A 94 -15.29 10.23 -18.75
N PHE A 95 -16.49 9.87 -18.28
CA PHE A 95 -16.66 8.71 -17.41
C PHE A 95 -16.28 7.39 -18.11
N GLY A 96 -16.62 7.25 -19.40
CA GLY A 96 -16.20 6.12 -20.22
C GLY A 96 -14.68 6.03 -20.37
N PHE A 97 -13.98 7.15 -20.56
CA PHE A 97 -12.52 7.20 -20.60
C PHE A 97 -11.89 6.77 -19.27
N ILE A 98 -12.42 7.24 -18.14
CA ILE A 98 -11.95 6.85 -16.80
C ILE A 98 -12.22 5.36 -16.55
N ALA A 99 -13.38 4.84 -16.96
CA ALA A 99 -13.69 3.41 -16.86
C ALA A 99 -12.69 2.57 -17.67
N PHE A 100 -12.39 2.98 -18.90
CA PHE A 100 -11.40 2.31 -19.75
C PHE A 100 -10.00 2.31 -19.13
N ALA A 101 -9.55 3.44 -18.60
CA ALA A 101 -8.27 3.54 -17.88
C ALA A 101 -8.20 2.59 -16.68
N ASN A 102 -9.30 2.45 -15.92
CA ASN A 102 -9.40 1.50 -14.80
C ASN A 102 -9.33 0.04 -15.26
N VAL A 103 -9.96 -0.31 -16.39
CA VAL A 103 -9.85 -1.66 -16.97
C VAL A 103 -8.43 -1.96 -17.40
N ILE A 104 -7.74 -1.03 -18.07
CA ILE A 104 -6.34 -1.22 -18.45
C ILE A 104 -5.48 -1.43 -17.20
N GLY A 105 -5.61 -0.56 -16.20
CA GLY A 105 -4.85 -0.68 -14.94
C GLY A 105 -5.12 -2.01 -14.23
N GLY A 106 -6.39 -2.42 -14.14
CA GLY A 106 -6.78 -3.71 -13.58
C GLY A 106 -6.23 -4.90 -14.38
N THR A 107 -6.19 -4.80 -15.70
CA THR A 107 -5.68 -5.85 -16.60
C THR A 107 -4.16 -5.99 -16.50
N VAL A 108 -3.43 -4.87 -16.48
CA VAL A 108 -1.97 -4.88 -16.25
C VAL A 108 -1.65 -5.50 -14.89
N PHE A 109 -2.40 -5.12 -13.84
CA PHE A 109 -2.25 -5.73 -12.52
C PHE A 109 -2.62 -7.22 -12.53
N PHE A 110 -3.60 -7.65 -13.32
CA PHE A 110 -3.97 -9.06 -13.42
C PHE A 110 -2.85 -9.91 -14.03
N PHE A 111 -2.20 -9.42 -15.10
CA PHE A 111 -1.13 -10.18 -15.77
C PHE A 111 0.22 -10.09 -15.07
N PHE A 112 0.58 -8.92 -14.52
CA PHE A 112 1.90 -8.66 -13.93
C PHE A 112 1.90 -8.66 -12.40
N GLY A 113 0.72 -8.64 -11.77
CA GLY A 113 0.59 -8.66 -10.32
C GLY A 113 0.99 -10.02 -9.78
N SER A 114 2.02 -10.02 -8.93
CA SER A 114 2.39 -11.18 -8.12
C SER A 114 2.31 -10.79 -6.65
N ALA A 115 1.75 -11.69 -5.84
CA ALA A 115 1.68 -11.55 -4.38
C ALA A 115 2.93 -12.12 -3.68
N GLU A 116 3.91 -12.62 -4.44
CA GLU A 116 5.10 -13.25 -3.89
C GLU A 116 6.26 -12.26 -3.73
N ILE A 117 7.04 -12.45 -2.66
CA ILE A 117 8.27 -11.69 -2.39
C ILE A 117 9.22 -11.91 -3.56
N GLN A 118 9.53 -10.83 -4.27
CA GLN A 118 10.39 -10.90 -5.43
C GLN A 118 11.83 -11.23 -5.01
N SER A 119 12.51 -12.08 -5.77
CA SER A 119 13.86 -12.58 -5.45
C SER A 119 14.91 -11.47 -5.28
N TRP A 120 14.72 -10.32 -5.93
CA TRP A 120 15.59 -9.13 -5.79
C TRP A 120 15.38 -8.36 -4.48
N ALA A 121 14.24 -8.55 -3.82
CA ALA A 121 13.89 -7.92 -2.56
C ALA A 121 14.29 -8.78 -1.34
N GLN A 122 14.81 -10.00 -1.58
CA GLN A 122 15.36 -10.79 -0.50
C GLN A 122 16.55 -10.06 0.12
N PRO A 123 16.59 -9.90 1.46
CA PRO A 123 17.74 -9.34 2.13
C PRO A 123 18.99 -10.13 1.73
N LYS A 124 19.96 -9.48 1.07
CA LYS A 124 21.30 -10.09 0.80
C LYS A 124 22.07 -10.41 2.09
N THR A 125 21.51 -10.05 3.24
CA THR A 125 21.95 -10.39 4.58
C THR A 125 20.74 -10.91 5.39
N PRO A 126 20.78 -12.13 5.96
CA PRO A 126 19.79 -12.53 6.98
C PRO A 126 19.78 -11.47 8.09
N PRO A 127 18.68 -11.28 8.86
CA PRO A 127 18.41 -10.13 9.71
C PRO A 127 19.60 -9.79 10.62
N SER A 128 20.50 -8.99 10.08
CA SER A 128 21.74 -8.61 10.72
C SER A 128 21.61 -7.22 11.33
N SER A 129 20.42 -6.60 11.30
CA SER A 129 20.11 -5.47 12.18
C SER A 129 19.76 -6.01 13.57
N ASP A 130 18.87 -7.00 13.68
CA ASP A 130 18.51 -7.57 15.00
C ASP A 130 19.59 -8.52 15.54
N ALA A 131 20.24 -9.34 14.70
CA ALA A 131 21.31 -10.21 15.16
C ALA A 131 22.60 -9.44 15.51
N SER A 132 22.90 -8.31 14.86
CA SER A 132 24.06 -7.48 15.23
C SER A 132 23.76 -6.59 16.42
N LEU A 133 22.54 -6.06 16.55
CA LEU A 133 22.09 -5.33 17.74
C LEU A 133 22.10 -6.27 18.94
N HIS A 134 21.57 -7.49 18.81
CA HIS A 134 21.61 -8.50 19.86
C HIS A 134 23.04 -8.88 20.24
N LYS A 135 23.94 -9.09 19.27
CA LYS A 135 25.38 -9.34 19.56
C LYS A 135 26.07 -8.16 20.24
N THR A 136 25.73 -6.94 19.86
CA THR A 136 26.27 -5.71 20.46
C THR A 136 25.74 -5.51 21.89
N TYR A 137 24.46 -5.79 22.12
CA TYR A 137 23.84 -5.81 23.45
C TYR A 137 24.43 -6.89 24.35
N LEU A 138 24.66 -8.11 23.83
CA LEU A 138 25.32 -9.18 24.58
C LEU A 138 26.77 -8.84 24.92
N LYS A 139 27.51 -8.23 23.99
CA LYS A 139 28.87 -7.74 24.27
C LYS A 139 28.87 -6.69 25.37
N TYR A 140 27.95 -5.72 25.31
CA TYR A 140 27.77 -4.70 26.34
C TYR A 140 27.39 -5.29 27.71
N CYS A 141 26.47 -6.27 27.78
CA CYS A 141 26.14 -6.95 29.04
C CYS A 141 27.35 -7.72 29.59
N ASN A 142 28.12 -8.43 28.74
CA ASN A 142 29.28 -9.22 29.19
C ASN A 142 30.44 -8.34 29.70
N GLU A 143 30.74 -7.24 29.02
CA GLU A 143 31.78 -6.27 29.45
C GLU A 143 31.41 -5.64 30.80
N LYS A 144 30.12 -5.34 31.01
CA LYS A 144 29.60 -4.80 32.28
C LYS A 144 29.56 -5.82 33.43
N ILE A 145 29.54 -7.12 33.12
CA ILE A 145 29.61 -8.21 34.11
C ILE A 145 31.07 -8.44 34.54
N GLU A 146 32.04 -8.36 33.62
CA GLU A 146 33.47 -8.48 33.95
C GLU A 146 33.96 -7.33 34.85
N ASP A 147 33.41 -6.12 34.69
CA ASP A 147 33.75 -4.96 35.53
C ASP A 147 33.19 -5.03 36.97
N ASN A 148 32.14 -5.83 37.24
CA ASN A 148 31.43 -5.83 38.53
C ASN A 148 31.72 -7.05 39.40
N ASN A 149 32.98 -7.42 39.54
CA ASN A 149 33.40 -8.47 40.46
C ASN A 149 33.58 -7.99 41.92
N ILE A 150 32.87 -6.95 42.38
CA ILE A 150 32.79 -6.58 43.82
C ILE A 150 31.40 -6.03 44.19
N HIS A 151 30.67 -6.82 44.98
CA HIS A 151 29.56 -6.46 45.90
C HIS A 151 28.39 -5.58 45.38
N ASN A 152 27.31 -6.23 44.93
CA ASN A 152 26.07 -6.40 45.71
C ASN A 152 24.95 -6.92 44.81
N ILE A 153 24.33 -7.98 45.29
CA ILE A 153 23.11 -8.58 44.74
C ILE A 153 21.95 -7.68 45.22
N GLU A 154 21.08 -7.30 44.28
CA GLU A 154 19.87 -6.45 44.39
C GLU A 154 20.05 -5.07 43.73
N ASP A 155 19.07 -4.71 42.88
CA ASP A 155 18.90 -3.42 42.19
C ASP A 155 19.55 -3.17 40.82
N ASN A 156 19.32 -4.04 39.81
CA ASN A 156 19.06 -3.60 38.40
C ASN A 156 18.85 -4.79 37.43
N ASN A 157 17.91 -5.68 37.73
CA ASN A 157 17.81 -6.98 37.06
C ASN A 157 16.63 -7.14 36.07
N ASP A 158 16.28 -6.08 35.32
CA ASP A 158 15.22 -6.18 34.29
C ASP A 158 15.73 -6.09 32.84
N THR A 159 16.96 -5.63 32.58
CA THR A 159 17.42 -5.37 31.19
C THR A 159 18.29 -6.47 30.56
N CYS A 160 19.00 -7.31 31.33
CA CYS A 160 19.78 -8.44 30.77
C CYS A 160 19.22 -9.84 31.14
N LYS A 161 18.19 -9.95 32.00
CA LYS A 161 17.70 -11.26 32.50
C LYS A 161 16.60 -11.92 31.67
N ASN A 162 16.07 -11.26 30.63
CA ASN A 162 14.90 -11.76 29.89
C ASN A 162 15.22 -12.48 28.57
N ASN A 163 16.39 -13.11 28.45
CA ASN A 163 16.71 -14.04 27.35
C ASN A 163 16.69 -15.52 27.78
N ASN A 164 15.66 -15.90 28.53
CA ASN A 164 15.20 -17.29 28.59
C ASN A 164 13.87 -17.47 27.86
N VAL A 165 13.69 -16.78 26.72
CA VAL A 165 12.66 -17.12 25.71
C VAL A 165 13.26 -18.04 24.64
N ASN A 166 14.21 -18.89 25.02
CA ASN A 166 14.74 -19.97 24.17
C ASN A 166 13.76 -21.15 24.05
N ASN A 167 12.45 -20.91 23.97
CA ASN A 167 11.47 -22.01 23.82
C ASN A 167 10.15 -21.64 23.10
N LYS A 168 10.10 -20.55 22.32
CA LYS A 168 8.86 -20.17 21.61
C LYS A 168 8.96 -19.96 20.09
N LEU A 169 10.11 -20.27 19.48
CA LEU A 169 10.29 -20.17 18.01
C LEU A 169 10.46 -21.52 17.30
N GLU A 170 10.29 -22.66 17.99
CA GLU A 170 10.25 -23.99 17.33
C GLU A 170 8.86 -24.44 16.89
N LYS A 171 7.81 -23.66 17.14
CA LYS A 171 6.47 -23.93 16.62
C LYS A 171 5.82 -22.62 16.25
N TYR A 172 5.95 -22.23 14.98
CA TYR A 172 4.93 -21.67 14.08
C TYR A 172 5.62 -21.09 12.85
#